data_AF-A0A8B2Z2G6-F1
#
_entry.id   AF-A0A8B2Z2G6-F1
#
_cell.length_a   1.000
_cell.length_b   1.000
_cell.length_c   1.000
_cell.angle_alpha   90.00
_cell.angle_beta   90.00
_cell.angle_gamma   90.00
#
_symmetry.space_group_name_H-M   'P 1'
#
loop_
_entity.id
_entity.type
_entity.pdbx_description
1 polymer ?
#
loop_
_entity_poly.entity_id
_entity_poly.type
_entity_poly.pdbx_seq_one_letter_code
_entity_poly.pdbx_strand_id
1 'polypeptide(L)'
;MQMLFRKSTLQNISHDIGDIAVRLANAGSDRLYVKKRRNHHEFYRYDPVAQKETYISKRDFDTISELAQNAYYRELIPHLQHIAGLMKNEEFDLLKKIPMDVYDNQHPALKNYIRPYYAKCLDEIGTWLRNPGDPRHMLGFKQDDPVIFTEDGVRVRSKTEKFYGDFCCNEGTPYLYEKPLFLEKIKQWVLPDFTFFDLRRGCEVIFEHFGMMGNAGYTKDALKKIECYKREGLTDSGRFFYTMESDGNCDNIKHFQEIARRFSIKNQLVKGCFRAAFFACDGKMQSCPPKLVEILQSTAMLHR
;
A
#
# COMPACT_ATOMS: atom_id res chain seq x y z
N MET A 1 0.97 -5.53 -24.92
CA MET A 1 1.57 -4.23 -24.50
C MET A 1 1.87 -4.35 -23.01
N GLN A 2 3.13 -4.13 -22.63
CA GLN A 2 3.74 -4.46 -21.35
C GLN A 2 2.92 -4.02 -20.12
N MET A 3 2.54 -4.95 -19.25
CA MET A 3 2.27 -4.64 -17.83
C MET A 3 2.35 -5.87 -16.91
N LEU A 4 3.20 -6.84 -17.25
CA LEU A 4 3.55 -7.92 -16.33
C LEU A 4 4.99 -7.71 -15.90
N PHE A 5 5.14 -7.44 -14.60
CA PHE A 5 6.39 -7.41 -13.84
C PHE A 5 7.31 -6.21 -14.10
N ARG A 6 6.90 -5.03 -13.60
CA ARG A 6 7.91 -4.23 -12.91
C ARG A 6 8.27 -4.98 -11.64
N LYS A 7 9.55 -5.34 -11.48
CA LYS A 7 10.15 -5.53 -10.16
C LYS A 7 9.54 -4.46 -9.26
N SER A 8 8.91 -4.85 -8.15
CA SER A 8 8.18 -3.89 -7.33
C SER A 8 9.07 -2.68 -7.09
N THR A 9 8.48 -1.50 -7.06
CA THR A 9 9.22 -0.25 -6.91
C THR A 9 9.99 -0.20 -5.57
N LEU A 10 9.72 -1.13 -4.66
CA LEU A 10 10.42 -1.39 -3.39
C LEU A 10 11.43 -2.56 -3.45
N GLN A 11 11.37 -3.41 -4.49
CA GLN A 11 12.30 -4.53 -4.72
C GLN A 11 13.67 -4.10 -5.24
N ASN A 12 13.85 -2.83 -5.64
CA ASN A 12 15.15 -2.30 -6.01
C ASN A 12 15.66 -1.33 -4.93
N ILE A 13 15.72 -1.76 -3.66
CA ILE A 13 16.37 -1.00 -2.58
C ILE A 13 17.77 -0.52 -3.01
N SER A 14 18.51 -1.34 -3.77
CA SER A 14 19.81 -0.95 -4.33
C SER A 14 19.75 0.25 -5.28
N HIS A 15 18.70 0.37 -6.09
CA HIS A 15 18.47 1.53 -6.95
C HIS A 15 18.13 2.75 -6.12
N ASP A 16 17.23 2.60 -5.15
CA ASP A 16 16.82 3.69 -4.25
C ASP A 16 18.01 4.21 -3.43
N ILE A 17 18.90 3.33 -2.94
CA ILE A 17 20.16 3.72 -2.31
C ILE A 17 21.02 4.56 -3.27
N GLY A 18 21.11 4.15 -4.55
CA GLY A 18 21.84 4.89 -5.58
C GLY A 18 21.28 6.29 -5.81
N ASP A 19 19.97 6.42 -5.99
CA ASP A 19 19.30 7.70 -6.18
C ASP A 19 19.49 8.63 -4.97
N ILE A 20 19.34 8.10 -3.76
CA ILE A 20 19.57 8.86 -2.52
C ILE A 20 21.05 9.28 -2.42
N ALA A 21 21.99 8.41 -2.77
CA ALA A 21 23.42 8.73 -2.74
C ALA A 21 23.76 9.86 -3.72
N VAL A 22 23.23 9.83 -4.94
CA VAL A 22 23.40 10.91 -5.93
C VAL A 22 22.82 12.22 -5.41
N ARG A 23 21.61 12.19 -4.83
CA ARG A 23 21.01 13.37 -4.20
C ARG A 23 21.91 13.94 -3.11
N LEU A 24 22.42 13.10 -2.21
CA LEU A 24 23.26 13.56 -1.10
C LEU A 24 24.63 14.04 -1.56
N ALA A 25 25.18 13.49 -2.65
CA ALA A 25 26.44 13.96 -3.24
C ALA A 25 26.29 15.36 -3.88
N ASN A 26 25.11 15.65 -4.44
CA ASN A 26 24.78 16.97 -4.99
C ASN A 26 24.29 17.97 -3.93
N ALA A 27 24.01 17.50 -2.72
CA ALA A 27 23.56 18.36 -1.63
C ALA A 27 24.74 19.11 -0.99
N GLY A 28 24.50 20.34 -0.55
CA GLY A 28 25.46 21.07 0.27
C GLY A 28 25.78 20.37 1.60
N SER A 29 26.85 20.81 2.25
CA SER A 29 27.26 20.33 3.58
C SER A 29 26.42 20.91 4.73
N ASP A 30 25.49 21.80 4.41
CA ASP A 30 24.62 22.48 5.34
C ASP A 30 23.76 21.51 6.17
N ARG A 31 23.52 21.90 7.43
CA ARG A 31 22.72 21.16 8.40
C ARG A 31 21.53 21.98 8.88
N LEU A 32 20.43 21.28 9.17
CA LEU A 32 19.25 21.88 9.78
C LEU A 32 19.28 21.70 11.29
N TYR A 33 19.08 22.79 12.03
CA TYR A 33 18.86 22.78 13.46
C TYR A 33 17.46 23.28 13.79
N VAL A 34 16.83 22.62 14.76
CA VAL A 34 15.55 23.03 15.33
C VAL A 34 15.79 23.54 16.74
N LYS A 35 15.39 24.78 17.02
CA LYS A 35 15.42 25.36 18.37
C LYS A 35 14.00 25.53 18.89
N LYS A 36 13.76 25.11 20.12
CA LYS A 36 12.46 25.30 20.78
C LYS A 36 12.41 26.69 21.44
N ARG A 37 11.36 27.46 21.15
CA ARG A 37 11.05 28.74 21.79
C ARG A 37 9.64 28.71 22.34
N ARG A 38 9.47 28.72 23.67
CA ARG A 38 8.16 28.71 24.36
C ARG A 38 7.11 27.80 23.68
N ASN A 39 6.32 28.33 22.75
CA ASN A 39 5.24 27.63 22.03
C ASN A 39 5.51 27.29 20.55
N HIS A 40 6.69 27.56 20.00
CA HIS A 40 7.02 27.25 18.60
C HIS A 40 8.45 26.77 18.41
N HIS A 41 8.72 26.24 17.21
CA HIS A 41 10.04 25.83 16.76
C HIS A 41 10.57 26.83 15.74
N GLU A 42 11.84 27.19 15.89
CA GLU A 42 12.63 27.99 14.95
C GLU A 42 13.58 27.07 14.18
N PHE A 43 13.80 27.37 12.90
CA PHE A 43 14.66 26.60 12.01
C PHE A 43 15.92 27.41 11.70
N TYR A 44 17.07 26.74 11.70
CA TYR A 44 18.36 27.35 11.42
C TYR A 44 19.16 26.49 10.47
N ARG A 45 19.78 27.12 9.48
CA ARG A 45 20.76 26.52 8.58
C ARG A 45 22.14 26.76 9.16
N TYR A 46 22.93 25.71 9.30
CA TYR A 46 24.32 25.80 9.69
C TYR A 46 25.21 25.39 8.53
N ASP A 47 26.03 26.33 8.07
CA ASP A 47 27.10 26.10 7.11
C ASP A 47 28.37 25.71 7.89
N PRO A 48 28.86 24.45 7.77
CA PRO A 48 30.04 24.00 8.48
C PRO A 48 31.34 24.60 7.96
N VAL A 49 31.38 25.08 6.71
CA VAL A 49 32.57 25.69 6.09
C VAL A 49 32.72 27.12 6.60
N ALA A 50 31.64 27.90 6.57
CA ALA A 50 31.63 29.27 7.09
C ALA A 50 31.49 29.35 8.62
N GLN A 51 31.21 28.22 9.29
CA GLN A 51 30.85 28.13 10.72
C GLN A 51 29.74 29.11 11.11
N LYS A 52 28.77 29.31 10.21
CA LYS A 52 27.74 30.33 10.35
C LYS A 52 26.37 29.68 10.47
N GLU A 53 25.65 30.09 11.51
CA GLU A 53 24.24 29.78 11.68
C GLU A 53 23.38 30.92 11.12
N THR A 54 22.38 30.57 10.31
CA THR A 54 21.44 31.53 9.70
C THR A 54 20.02 31.07 9.96
N TYR A 55 19.16 31.96 10.45
CA TYR A 55 17.74 31.67 10.65
C TYR A 55 17.06 31.39 9.30
N ILE A 56 16.20 30.37 9.25
CA ILE A 56 15.34 30.06 8.11
C ILE A 56 13.89 30.35 8.51
N SER A 57 13.22 31.19 7.72
CA SER A 57 11.81 31.48 7.93
C SER A 57 10.96 30.25 7.61
N LYS A 58 9.90 30.00 8.39
CA LYS A 58 8.93 28.93 8.10
C LYS A 58 8.26 29.04 6.73
N ARG A 59 8.25 30.25 6.14
CA ARG A 59 7.74 30.50 4.79
C ARG A 59 8.64 29.91 3.71
N ASP A 60 9.92 29.73 4.01
CA ASP A 60 10.89 29.06 3.15
C ASP A 60 10.80 27.54 3.37
N PHE A 61 9.65 26.99 2.98
CA PHE A 61 9.34 25.57 3.16
C PHE A 61 10.33 24.69 2.41
N ASP A 62 10.71 25.08 1.20
CA ASP A 62 11.54 24.28 0.31
C ASP A 62 12.94 24.08 0.91
N THR A 63 13.57 25.14 1.44
CA THR A 63 14.88 25.01 2.09
C THR A 63 14.82 24.12 3.34
N ILE A 64 13.79 24.29 4.17
CA ILE A 64 13.61 23.45 5.38
C ILE A 64 13.40 21.99 4.98
N SER A 65 12.53 21.74 3.99
CA SER A 65 12.22 20.40 3.50
C SER A 65 13.43 19.73 2.85
N GLU A 66 14.21 20.46 2.05
CA GLU A 66 15.42 19.92 1.45
C GLU A 66 16.43 19.47 2.52
N LEU A 67 16.74 20.34 3.49
CA LEU A 67 17.70 20.02 4.53
C LEU A 67 17.19 18.90 5.47
N ALA A 68 15.91 18.94 5.84
CA ALA A 68 15.29 17.90 6.67
C ALA A 68 15.29 16.53 5.96
N GLN A 69 14.93 16.50 4.67
CA GLN A 69 14.93 15.28 3.87
C GLN A 69 16.35 14.71 3.72
N ASN A 70 17.35 15.57 3.52
CA ASN A 70 18.74 15.14 3.40
C ASN A 70 19.27 14.59 4.73
N ALA A 71 18.89 15.19 5.87
CA ALA A 71 19.20 14.64 7.19
C ALA A 71 18.57 13.26 7.40
N TYR A 72 17.27 13.13 7.13
CA TYR A 72 16.56 11.86 7.18
C TYR A 72 17.21 10.78 6.31
N TYR A 73 17.59 11.11 5.08
CA TYR A 73 18.22 10.15 4.17
C TYR A 73 19.62 9.70 4.62
N ARG A 74 20.40 10.57 5.25
CA ARG A 74 21.70 10.19 5.83
C ARG A 74 21.53 9.17 6.96
N GLU A 75 20.48 9.31 7.77
CA GLU A 75 20.12 8.32 8.79
C GLU A 75 19.56 7.04 8.18
N LEU A 76 18.79 7.13 7.09
CA LEU A 76 18.13 5.99 6.45
C LEU A 76 19.09 5.05 5.70
N ILE A 77 20.09 5.59 5.00
CA ILE A 77 20.97 4.83 4.10
C ILE A 77 21.58 3.57 4.75
N PRO A 78 22.21 3.64 5.95
CA PRO A 78 22.82 2.47 6.58
C PRO A 78 21.83 1.32 6.80
N HIS A 79 20.57 1.64 7.14
CA HIS A 79 19.53 0.64 7.31
C HIS A 79 19.14 0.01 5.97
N LEU A 80 18.97 0.81 4.92
CA LEU A 80 18.68 0.29 3.57
C LEU A 80 19.82 -0.59 3.04
N GLN A 81 21.07 -0.19 3.27
CA GLN A 81 22.25 -0.98 2.91
C GLN A 81 22.30 -2.31 3.65
N HIS A 82 21.97 -2.32 4.95
CA HIS A 82 21.85 -3.55 5.72
C HIS A 82 20.79 -4.49 5.13
N ILE A 83 19.60 -3.96 4.83
CA ILE A 83 18.51 -4.74 4.21
C ILE A 83 18.92 -5.28 2.84
N ALA A 84 19.55 -4.45 2.01
CA ALA A 84 20.07 -4.87 0.71
C ALA A 84 21.15 -5.96 0.82
N GLY A 85 21.91 -5.99 1.91
CA GLY A 85 22.83 -7.08 2.23
C GLY A 85 22.11 -8.39 2.55
N LEU A 86 21.04 -8.33 3.35
CA LEU A 86 20.22 -9.50 3.70
C LEU A 86 19.50 -10.11 2.47
N MET A 87 19.10 -9.26 1.52
CA MET A 87 18.44 -9.67 0.27
C MET A 87 19.24 -10.64 -0.59
N LYS A 88 20.57 -10.73 -0.41
CA LYS A 88 21.42 -11.60 -1.23
C LYS A 88 21.21 -13.09 -0.93
N ASN A 89 20.58 -13.44 0.20
CA ASN A 89 20.66 -14.79 0.74
C ASN A 89 19.32 -15.53 0.92
N GLU A 90 18.15 -14.87 0.90
CA GLU A 90 16.84 -15.57 1.07
C GLU A 90 15.65 -14.81 0.42
N GLU A 91 14.49 -15.48 0.27
CA GLU A 91 13.18 -14.86 -0.02
C GLU A 91 12.73 -13.99 1.17
N PHE A 92 13.31 -12.80 1.30
CA PHE A 92 13.03 -11.87 2.41
C PHE A 92 11.72 -11.10 2.21
N ASP A 93 10.90 -11.03 3.26
CA ASP A 93 9.75 -10.13 3.37
C ASP A 93 10.23 -8.69 3.63
N LEU A 94 10.61 -7.98 2.56
CA LEU A 94 11.30 -6.69 2.62
C LEU A 94 10.51 -5.58 3.30
N LEU A 95 9.19 -5.56 3.13
CA LEU A 95 8.35 -4.54 3.77
C LEU A 95 8.39 -4.64 5.29
N LYS A 96 8.56 -5.86 5.83
CA LYS A 96 8.75 -6.08 7.26
C LYS A 96 10.13 -5.67 7.78
N LYS A 97 11.00 -5.17 6.93
CA LYS A 97 12.33 -4.69 7.31
C LYS A 97 12.56 -3.22 6.99
N ILE A 98 11.63 -2.55 6.29
CA ILE A 98 11.71 -1.11 6.06
C ILE A 98 11.86 -0.40 7.41
N PRO A 99 12.88 0.45 7.60
CA PRO A 99 13.20 1.08 8.88
C PRO A 99 12.29 2.29 9.11
N MET A 100 11.03 2.00 9.45
CA MET A 100 9.98 3.00 9.69
C MET A 100 10.34 3.92 10.86
N ASP A 101 11.02 3.35 11.85
CA ASP A 101 11.50 4.00 13.07
C ASP A 101 12.43 5.19 12.79
N VAL A 102 13.19 5.16 11.70
CA VAL A 102 14.03 6.30 11.29
C VAL A 102 13.17 7.56 11.11
N TYR A 103 11.99 7.44 10.51
CA TYR A 103 11.06 8.58 10.39
C TYR A 103 10.32 8.85 11.69
N ASP A 104 9.88 7.80 12.41
CA ASP A 104 9.09 7.94 13.63
C ASP A 104 9.86 8.66 14.74
N ASN A 105 11.18 8.46 14.78
CA ASN A 105 12.10 9.08 15.73
C ASN A 105 12.54 10.50 15.34
N GLN A 106 12.16 11.00 14.16
CA GLN A 106 12.45 12.38 13.76
C GLN A 106 11.77 13.37 14.70
N HIS A 107 12.42 14.52 14.92
CA HIS A 107 11.88 15.60 15.73
C HIS A 107 10.46 15.99 15.22
N PRO A 108 9.43 16.12 16.09
CA PRO A 108 8.05 16.35 15.66
C PRO A 108 7.88 17.54 14.70
N ALA A 109 8.62 18.62 14.93
CA ALA A 109 8.59 19.81 14.06
C ALA A 109 9.14 19.58 12.64
N LEU A 110 9.87 18.50 12.39
CA LEU A 110 10.45 18.15 11.08
C LEU A 110 9.57 17.18 10.29
N LYS A 111 8.61 16.50 10.93
CA LYS A 111 7.79 15.48 10.27
C LYS A 111 7.00 16.03 9.08
N ASN A 112 6.52 17.28 9.17
CA ASN A 112 5.81 17.96 8.07
C ASN A 112 6.73 18.33 6.89
N TYR A 113 8.04 18.24 7.05
CA TYR A 113 9.05 18.62 6.05
C TYR A 113 9.77 17.40 5.45
N ILE A 114 9.51 16.21 5.97
CA ILE A 114 10.14 14.95 5.55
C ILE A 114 9.08 14.08 4.89
N ARG A 115 9.37 13.63 3.67
CA ARG A 115 8.64 12.55 3.03
C ARG A 115 9.30 11.23 3.44
N PRO A 116 8.62 10.38 4.24
CA PRO A 116 9.19 9.12 4.67
C PRO A 116 9.37 8.16 3.49
N TYR A 117 10.34 7.25 3.60
CA TYR A 117 10.65 6.28 2.55
C TYR A 117 9.45 5.40 2.16
N TYR A 118 8.65 4.98 3.15
CA TYR A 118 7.45 4.19 2.93
C TYR A 118 6.29 4.94 2.26
N ALA A 119 6.39 6.27 2.10
CA ALA A 119 5.38 7.04 1.35
C ALA A 119 5.27 6.52 -0.09
N LYS A 120 6.38 6.06 -0.68
CA LYS A 120 6.41 5.43 -2.01
C LYS A 120 5.46 4.22 -2.07
N CYS A 121 5.45 3.39 -1.03
CA CYS A 121 4.53 2.24 -0.92
C CYS A 121 3.07 2.71 -0.94
N LEU A 122 2.74 3.75 -0.19
CA LEU A 122 1.38 4.29 -0.11
C LEU A 122 0.93 4.91 -1.43
N ASP A 123 1.84 5.61 -2.12
CA ASP A 123 1.58 6.18 -3.44
C ASP A 123 1.31 5.11 -4.49
N GLU A 124 2.00 3.97 -4.42
CA GLU A 124 1.74 2.80 -5.28
C GLU A 124 0.34 2.25 -5.06
N ILE A 125 -0.07 2.05 -3.80
CA ILE A 125 -1.45 1.62 -3.47
C ILE A 125 -2.45 2.62 -4.00
N GLY A 126 -2.24 3.92 -3.74
CA GLY A 126 -3.14 4.97 -4.21
C GLY A 126 -3.25 4.99 -5.74
N THR A 127 -2.14 4.80 -6.44
CA THR A 127 -2.12 4.73 -7.91
C THR A 127 -2.84 3.50 -8.42
N TRP A 128 -2.64 2.35 -7.78
CA TRP A 128 -3.32 1.11 -8.11
C TRP A 128 -4.84 1.21 -7.87
N LEU A 129 -5.28 1.76 -6.73
CA LEU A 129 -6.70 1.97 -6.42
C LEU A 129 -7.40 2.91 -7.41
N ARG A 130 -6.68 3.89 -7.97
CA ARG A 130 -7.20 4.78 -9.02
C ARG A 130 -7.25 4.11 -10.40
N ASN A 131 -6.81 2.86 -10.52
CA ASN A 131 -6.83 2.10 -11.76
C ASN A 131 -7.74 0.87 -11.62
N PRO A 132 -9.07 1.04 -11.76
CA PRO A 132 -10.04 -0.05 -11.65
C PRO A 132 -10.01 -1.04 -12.83
N GLY A 133 -9.14 -0.83 -13.83
CA GLY A 133 -9.07 -1.64 -15.04
C GLY A 133 -9.81 -1.01 -16.22
N ASP A 134 -9.84 -1.72 -17.35
CA ASP A 134 -10.46 -1.23 -18.59
C ASP A 134 -12.01 -1.31 -18.49
N PRO A 135 -12.73 -0.17 -18.58
CA PRO A 135 -14.19 -0.16 -18.47
C PRO A 135 -14.91 -1.03 -19.50
N ARG A 136 -14.29 -1.32 -20.65
CA ARG A 136 -14.87 -2.17 -21.71
C ARG A 136 -15.01 -3.63 -21.29
N HIS A 137 -14.29 -4.03 -20.25
CA HIS A 137 -14.28 -5.40 -19.73
C HIS A 137 -14.97 -5.50 -18.36
N MET A 138 -15.52 -4.39 -17.85
CA MET A 138 -16.32 -4.39 -16.63
C MET A 138 -17.74 -4.89 -16.90
N LEU A 139 -18.34 -5.52 -15.89
CA LEU A 139 -19.74 -5.92 -15.92
C LEU A 139 -20.58 -4.86 -15.20
N GLY A 140 -21.44 -4.17 -15.92
CA GLY A 140 -22.40 -3.25 -15.31
C GLY A 140 -23.42 -3.96 -14.41
N PHE A 141 -24.12 -3.18 -13.61
CA PHE A 141 -25.28 -3.65 -12.85
C PHE A 141 -26.54 -3.58 -13.72
N LYS A 142 -27.33 -4.66 -13.73
CA LYS A 142 -28.65 -4.73 -14.36
C LYS A 142 -29.71 -4.13 -13.43
N GLN A 143 -30.91 -3.88 -13.97
CA GLN A 143 -32.02 -3.30 -13.21
C GLN A 143 -32.47 -4.19 -12.04
N ASP A 144 -32.46 -5.51 -12.24
CA ASP A 144 -32.86 -6.49 -11.23
C ASP A 144 -31.72 -6.89 -10.27
N ASP A 145 -30.50 -6.37 -10.50
CA ASP A 145 -29.37 -6.66 -9.60
C ASP A 145 -29.61 -5.99 -8.24
N PRO A 146 -29.24 -6.66 -7.14
CA PRO A 146 -29.33 -6.07 -5.80
C PRO A 146 -28.65 -4.69 -5.71
N VAL A 147 -29.25 -3.80 -4.92
CA VAL A 147 -28.68 -2.49 -4.59
C VAL A 147 -28.10 -2.60 -3.19
N ILE A 148 -26.90 -3.18 -3.11
CA ILE A 148 -26.17 -3.41 -1.85
C ILE A 148 -24.87 -2.62 -1.93
N PHE A 149 -24.61 -1.80 -0.93
CA PHE A 149 -23.37 -1.03 -0.82
C PHE A 149 -22.58 -1.45 0.41
N THR A 150 -21.27 -1.53 0.26
CA THR A 150 -20.33 -1.55 1.38
C THR A 150 -20.39 -0.23 2.16
N GLU A 151 -19.87 -0.19 3.39
CA GLU A 151 -19.67 1.03 4.20
C GLU A 151 -18.89 2.09 3.44
N ASP A 152 -18.02 1.59 2.58
CA ASP A 152 -17.12 2.38 1.79
C ASP A 152 -17.81 2.80 0.45
N GLY A 153 -19.05 2.38 0.16
CA GLY A 153 -19.87 2.89 -0.95
C GLY A 153 -19.59 2.21 -2.30
N VAL A 154 -18.92 1.05 -2.29
CA VAL A 154 -18.81 0.17 -3.45
C VAL A 154 -20.10 -0.64 -3.56
N ARG A 155 -20.75 -0.63 -4.73
CA ARG A 155 -21.91 -1.49 -4.99
C ARG A 155 -21.42 -2.92 -5.23
N VAL A 156 -22.07 -3.90 -4.60
CA VAL A 156 -21.73 -5.32 -4.68
C VAL A 156 -22.96 -6.17 -4.99
N ARG A 157 -22.76 -7.43 -5.40
CA ARG A 157 -23.83 -8.33 -5.87
C ARG A 157 -24.46 -9.16 -4.76
N SER A 158 -23.78 -9.36 -3.63
CA SER A 158 -24.29 -10.19 -2.53
C SER A 158 -24.03 -9.61 -1.14
N LYS A 159 -24.76 -10.13 -0.14
CA LYS A 159 -24.55 -9.77 1.27
C LYS A 159 -23.19 -10.25 1.78
N THR A 160 -22.72 -11.41 1.30
CA THR A 160 -21.40 -11.96 1.64
C THR A 160 -20.29 -11.06 1.08
N GLU A 161 -20.42 -10.60 -0.16
CA GLU A 161 -19.48 -9.60 -0.73
C GLU A 161 -19.51 -8.27 0.02
N LYS A 162 -20.69 -7.81 0.47
CA LYS A 162 -20.77 -6.62 1.33
C LYS A 162 -19.94 -6.81 2.58
N PHE A 163 -20.11 -7.95 3.27
CA PHE A 163 -19.34 -8.27 4.45
C PHE A 163 -17.83 -8.29 4.15
N TYR A 164 -17.41 -8.86 3.02
CA TYR A 164 -16.00 -8.86 2.60
C TYR A 164 -15.45 -7.46 2.38
N GLY A 165 -16.17 -6.60 1.65
CA GLY A 165 -15.77 -5.21 1.43
C GLY A 165 -15.70 -4.39 2.73
N ASP A 166 -16.71 -4.53 3.60
CA ASP A 166 -16.75 -3.88 4.91
C ASP A 166 -15.60 -4.35 5.80
N PHE A 167 -15.29 -5.65 5.81
CA PHE A 167 -14.16 -6.19 6.54
C PHE A 167 -12.82 -5.67 6.01
N CYS A 168 -12.63 -5.63 4.69
CA CYS A 168 -11.44 -5.05 4.08
C CYS A 168 -11.25 -3.58 4.45
N CYS A 169 -12.34 -2.80 4.45
CA CYS A 169 -12.31 -1.40 4.89
C CYS A 169 -11.85 -1.31 6.36
N ASN A 170 -12.47 -2.07 7.25
CA ASN A 170 -12.18 -2.05 8.69
C ASN A 170 -10.76 -2.54 9.04
N GLU A 171 -10.22 -3.52 8.31
CA GLU A 171 -8.85 -4.02 8.53
C GLU A 171 -7.77 -3.17 7.84
N GLY A 172 -8.17 -2.25 6.96
CA GLY A 172 -7.26 -1.45 6.14
C GLY A 172 -6.57 -2.26 5.05
N THR A 173 -7.33 -3.13 4.39
CA THR A 173 -6.93 -3.92 3.23
C THR A 173 -7.41 -3.26 1.94
N PRO A 174 -6.50 -2.68 1.14
CA PRO A 174 -6.85 -2.11 -0.16
C PRO A 174 -7.38 -3.18 -1.09
N TYR A 175 -8.52 -2.91 -1.73
CA TYR A 175 -9.14 -3.84 -2.67
C TYR A 175 -9.77 -3.10 -3.86
N LEU A 176 -9.90 -3.81 -4.97
CA LEU A 176 -10.71 -3.41 -6.12
C LEU A 176 -11.75 -4.51 -6.37
N TYR A 177 -13.02 -4.12 -6.43
CA TYR A 177 -14.15 -5.02 -6.66
C TYR A 177 -14.38 -5.21 -8.16
N GLU A 178 -14.60 -6.46 -8.59
CA GLU A 178 -14.87 -6.83 -9.99
C GLU A 178 -13.89 -6.18 -11.00
N LYS A 179 -12.62 -6.04 -10.62
CA LYS A 179 -11.60 -5.49 -11.52
C LYS A 179 -11.34 -6.47 -12.68
N PRO A 180 -11.47 -6.06 -13.95
CA PRO A 180 -11.16 -6.93 -15.07
C PRO A 180 -9.70 -7.38 -15.07
N LEU A 181 -9.49 -8.68 -15.19
CA LEU A 181 -8.17 -9.31 -15.29
C LEU A 181 -8.05 -10.05 -16.62
N PHE A 182 -7.01 -9.76 -17.38
CA PHE A 182 -6.69 -10.52 -18.58
C PHE A 182 -5.71 -11.65 -18.24
N LEU A 183 -6.14 -12.89 -18.47
CA LEU A 183 -5.32 -14.09 -18.29
C LEU A 183 -4.56 -14.35 -19.60
N GLU A 184 -3.25 -14.11 -19.60
CA GLU A 184 -2.42 -14.07 -20.80
C GLU A 184 -2.21 -15.44 -21.44
N LYS A 185 -2.11 -16.51 -20.65
CA LYS A 185 -1.85 -17.86 -21.18
C LYS A 185 -3.07 -18.44 -21.87
N ILE A 186 -4.27 -18.07 -21.41
CA ILE A 186 -5.53 -18.54 -21.99
C ILE A 186 -6.26 -17.49 -22.83
N LYS A 187 -5.70 -16.27 -22.94
CA LYS A 187 -6.20 -15.14 -23.74
C LYS A 187 -7.66 -14.78 -23.45
N GLN A 188 -8.01 -14.71 -22.16
CA GLN A 188 -9.39 -14.49 -21.72
C GLN A 188 -9.47 -13.41 -20.63
N TRP A 189 -10.48 -12.55 -20.72
CA TRP A 189 -10.87 -11.66 -19.63
C TRP A 189 -11.73 -12.38 -18.61
N VAL A 190 -11.44 -12.17 -17.34
CA VAL A 190 -12.23 -12.62 -16.20
C VAL A 190 -12.48 -11.45 -15.25
N LEU A 191 -13.53 -11.59 -14.45
CA LEU A 191 -13.91 -10.65 -13.41
C LEU A 191 -13.83 -11.38 -12.07
N PRO A 192 -12.75 -11.22 -11.31
CA PRO A 192 -12.69 -11.72 -9.96
C PRO A 192 -13.48 -10.84 -9.00
N ASP A 193 -14.05 -11.45 -7.96
CA ASP A 193 -14.85 -10.71 -6.98
C ASP A 193 -14.04 -9.61 -6.28
N PHE A 194 -12.83 -9.96 -5.81
CA PHE A 194 -11.92 -9.02 -5.17
C PHE A 194 -10.50 -9.16 -5.71
N THR A 195 -9.85 -8.03 -5.96
CA THR A 195 -8.42 -7.95 -6.26
C THR A 195 -7.73 -7.19 -5.13
N PHE A 196 -6.75 -7.83 -4.50
CA PHE A 196 -5.85 -7.22 -3.51
C PHE A 196 -4.52 -6.85 -4.14
N PHE A 197 -3.73 -6.03 -3.44
CA PHE A 197 -2.37 -5.68 -3.85
C PHE A 197 -1.34 -6.19 -2.83
N ASP A 198 -0.45 -7.06 -3.27
CA ASP A 198 0.72 -7.46 -2.48
C ASP A 198 1.86 -6.48 -2.75
N LEU A 199 2.04 -5.53 -1.85
CA LEU A 199 3.08 -4.51 -1.90
C LEU A 199 4.49 -5.11 -1.90
N ARG A 200 4.68 -6.27 -1.27
CA ARG A 200 6.01 -6.91 -1.15
C ARG A 200 6.44 -7.41 -2.51
N ARG A 201 5.49 -8.02 -3.22
CA ARG A 201 5.68 -8.61 -4.54
C ARG A 201 5.45 -7.60 -5.67
N GLY A 202 4.79 -6.47 -5.38
CA GLY A 202 4.37 -5.47 -6.36
C GLY A 202 3.38 -6.03 -7.37
N CYS A 203 2.49 -6.93 -6.93
CA CYS A 203 1.59 -7.63 -7.84
C CYS A 203 0.18 -7.78 -7.26
N GLU A 204 -0.78 -7.99 -8.16
CA GLU A 204 -2.17 -8.22 -7.79
C GLU A 204 -2.38 -9.66 -7.32
N VAL A 205 -3.24 -9.80 -6.31
CA VAL A 205 -3.67 -11.08 -5.74
C VAL A 205 -5.18 -11.18 -5.89
N ILE A 206 -5.63 -12.31 -6.38
CA ILE A 206 -7.02 -12.55 -6.78
C ILE A 206 -7.74 -13.32 -5.67
N PHE A 207 -8.94 -12.88 -5.34
CA PHE A 207 -9.85 -13.58 -4.44
C PHE A 207 -11.22 -13.80 -5.08
N GLU A 208 -11.74 -15.02 -4.98
CA GLU A 208 -13.05 -15.44 -5.49
C GLU A 208 -13.92 -16.06 -4.40
N HIS A 209 -15.22 -15.84 -4.49
CA HIS A 209 -16.25 -16.42 -3.64
C HIS A 209 -17.23 -17.25 -4.47
N PHE A 210 -17.08 -18.57 -4.38
CA PHE A 210 -17.97 -19.49 -5.08
C PHE A 210 -19.16 -19.88 -4.19
N GLY A 211 -20.22 -19.06 -4.22
CA GLY A 211 -21.36 -19.14 -3.29
C GLY A 211 -22.40 -20.25 -3.55
N MET A 212 -22.41 -20.88 -4.74
CA MET A 212 -23.50 -21.77 -5.16
C MET A 212 -23.02 -23.18 -5.56
N MET A 213 -22.08 -23.77 -4.80
CA MET A 213 -21.45 -25.04 -5.20
C MET A 213 -22.39 -26.28 -5.11
N GLY A 214 -23.57 -26.13 -4.50
CA GLY A 214 -24.65 -27.13 -4.57
C GLY A 214 -25.36 -27.19 -5.94
N ASN A 215 -25.25 -26.13 -6.76
CA ASN A 215 -25.85 -26.10 -8.09
C ASN A 215 -24.89 -26.67 -9.15
N ALA A 216 -25.22 -27.82 -9.73
CA ALA A 216 -24.34 -28.52 -10.67
C ALA A 216 -23.91 -27.69 -11.90
N GLY A 217 -24.81 -26.83 -12.42
CA GLY A 217 -24.51 -25.93 -13.53
C GLY A 217 -23.48 -24.87 -13.14
N TYR A 218 -23.70 -24.20 -12.02
CA TYR A 218 -22.78 -23.22 -11.46
C TYR A 218 -21.42 -23.82 -11.13
N THR A 219 -21.41 -24.99 -10.48
CA THR A 219 -20.18 -25.68 -10.07
C THR A 219 -19.27 -25.97 -11.27
N LYS A 220 -19.86 -26.35 -12.41
CA LYS A 220 -19.09 -26.56 -13.64
C LYS A 220 -18.35 -25.29 -14.09
N ASP A 221 -18.99 -24.13 -14.01
CA ASP A 221 -18.40 -22.86 -14.43
C ASP A 221 -17.40 -22.32 -13.39
N ALA A 222 -17.68 -22.50 -12.10
CA ALA A 222 -16.73 -22.21 -11.01
C ALA A 222 -15.43 -23.02 -11.17
N LEU A 223 -15.54 -24.33 -11.41
CA LEU A 223 -14.38 -25.20 -11.64
C LEU A 223 -13.58 -24.81 -12.88
N LYS A 224 -14.24 -24.41 -13.97
CA LYS A 224 -13.53 -23.85 -15.14
C LYS A 224 -12.77 -22.59 -14.79
N LYS A 225 -13.37 -21.67 -14.02
CA LYS A 225 -12.73 -20.41 -13.59
C LYS A 225 -11.48 -20.69 -12.74
N ILE A 226 -11.57 -21.62 -11.79
CA ILE A 226 -10.43 -22.09 -10.97
C ILE A 226 -9.31 -22.65 -11.86
N GLU A 227 -9.65 -23.50 -12.84
CA GLU A 227 -8.68 -24.06 -13.78
C GLU A 227 -8.02 -22.99 -14.66
N CYS A 228 -8.77 -21.96 -15.08
CA CYS A 228 -8.22 -20.81 -15.78
C CYS A 228 -7.14 -20.08 -14.97
N TYR A 229 -7.40 -19.79 -13.68
CA TYR A 229 -6.41 -19.18 -12.79
C TYR A 229 -5.20 -20.07 -12.53
N LYS A 230 -5.42 -21.38 -12.41
CA LYS A 230 -4.34 -22.36 -12.26
C LYS A 230 -3.43 -22.39 -13.48
N ARG A 231 -4.01 -22.46 -14.69
CA ARG A 231 -3.24 -22.42 -15.96
C ARG A 231 -2.45 -21.14 -16.10
N GLU A 232 -3.01 -20.01 -15.67
CA GLU A 232 -2.29 -18.74 -15.63
C GLU A 232 -1.05 -18.79 -14.69
N GLY A 233 -1.06 -19.68 -13.69
CA GLY A 233 0.00 -19.86 -12.69
C GLY A 233 -0.24 -19.03 -11.43
N LEU A 234 -1.47 -18.54 -11.21
CA LEU A 234 -1.79 -17.73 -10.03
C LEU A 234 -1.84 -18.57 -8.76
N THR A 235 -2.25 -19.84 -8.84
CA THR A 235 -2.22 -20.77 -7.71
C THR A 235 -0.79 -21.04 -7.26
N ASP A 236 0.09 -21.42 -8.19
CA ASP A 236 1.47 -21.81 -7.89
C ASP A 236 2.30 -20.62 -7.38
N SER A 237 1.97 -19.40 -7.81
CA SER A 237 2.60 -18.16 -7.31
C SER A 237 1.99 -17.63 -6.00
N GLY A 238 0.97 -18.30 -5.45
CA GLY A 238 0.27 -17.85 -4.24
C GLY A 238 -0.45 -16.51 -4.43
N ARG A 239 -0.98 -16.27 -5.63
CA ARG A 239 -1.70 -15.06 -6.06
C ARG A 239 -3.18 -15.31 -6.32
N PHE A 240 -3.69 -16.50 -6.04
CA PHE A 240 -5.11 -16.84 -6.16
C PHE A 240 -5.58 -17.53 -4.88
N PHE A 241 -6.64 -16.98 -4.30
CA PHE A 241 -7.33 -17.48 -3.13
C PHE A 241 -8.82 -17.55 -3.44
N TYR A 242 -9.55 -18.45 -2.78
CA TYR A 242 -10.99 -18.52 -2.97
C TYR A 242 -11.70 -19.17 -1.78
N THR A 243 -13.00 -18.94 -1.71
CA THR A 243 -13.92 -19.61 -0.78
C THR A 243 -15.00 -20.35 -1.58
N MET A 244 -15.57 -21.41 -1.01
CA MET A 244 -16.61 -22.22 -1.67
C MET A 244 -17.73 -22.49 -0.67
N GLU A 245 -18.96 -22.10 -0.96
CA GLU A 245 -20.14 -22.40 -0.16
C GLU A 245 -20.90 -23.60 -0.73
N SER A 246 -21.19 -24.57 0.14
CA SER A 246 -22.12 -25.67 -0.08
C SER A 246 -23.11 -25.74 1.08
N ASP A 247 -24.22 -26.44 0.90
CA ASP A 247 -25.35 -26.53 1.85
C ASP A 247 -24.97 -27.10 3.24
N GLY A 248 -23.71 -27.48 3.47
CA GLY A 248 -23.21 -28.21 4.64
C GLY A 248 -22.23 -27.49 5.56
N ASN A 249 -22.11 -26.16 5.48
CA ASN A 249 -21.32 -25.31 6.39
C ASN A 249 -19.80 -25.32 6.14
N CYS A 250 -19.21 -24.16 5.87
CA CYS A 250 -17.78 -23.97 5.67
C CYS A 250 -17.33 -22.67 6.33
N ASP A 251 -16.15 -22.68 6.97
CA ASP A 251 -15.52 -21.56 7.68
C ASP A 251 -15.00 -20.46 6.71
N ASN A 252 -15.75 -20.15 5.64
CA ASN A 252 -15.37 -19.21 4.58
C ASN A 252 -15.10 -17.81 5.09
N ILE A 253 -15.90 -17.35 6.06
CA ILE A 253 -15.70 -16.06 6.72
C ILE A 253 -14.31 -15.99 7.36
N LYS A 254 -13.93 -16.99 8.17
CA LYS A 254 -12.62 -17.00 8.83
C LYS A 254 -11.48 -17.07 7.81
N HIS A 255 -11.64 -17.89 6.78
CA HIS A 255 -10.65 -18.02 5.71
C HIS A 255 -10.43 -16.69 4.97
N PHE A 256 -11.52 -16.03 4.56
CA PHE A 256 -11.45 -14.70 3.96
C PHE A 256 -10.77 -13.70 4.89
N GLN A 257 -11.15 -13.66 6.17
CA GLN A 257 -10.57 -12.74 7.14
C GLN A 257 -9.05 -12.91 7.27
N GLU A 258 -8.56 -14.16 7.28
CA GLU A 258 -7.13 -14.45 7.31
C GLU A 258 -6.41 -13.93 6.06
N ILE A 259 -6.97 -14.19 4.87
CA ILE A 259 -6.44 -13.71 3.59
C ILE A 259 -6.44 -12.18 3.54
N ALA A 260 -7.57 -11.55 3.84
CA ALA A 260 -7.70 -10.10 3.81
C ALA A 260 -6.71 -9.44 4.80
N ARG A 261 -6.55 -9.99 6.00
CA ARG A 261 -5.55 -9.49 6.97
C ARG A 261 -4.13 -9.61 6.44
N ARG A 262 -3.77 -10.68 5.73
CA ARG A 262 -2.43 -10.83 5.11
C ARG A 262 -2.10 -9.68 4.16
N PHE A 263 -3.11 -9.09 3.51
CA PHE A 263 -2.97 -7.98 2.57
C PHE A 263 -3.38 -6.62 3.16
N SER A 264 -3.64 -6.54 4.47
CA SER A 264 -3.81 -5.23 5.13
C SER A 264 -2.51 -4.44 5.14
N ILE A 265 -2.58 -3.11 4.98
CA ILE A 265 -1.39 -2.23 4.97
C ILE A 265 -0.56 -2.45 6.23
N LYS A 266 -1.21 -2.58 7.39
CA LYS A 266 -0.57 -2.78 8.69
C LYS A 266 0.21 -4.09 8.83
N ASN A 267 -0.21 -5.15 8.12
CA ASN A 267 0.46 -6.46 8.16
C ASN A 267 1.45 -6.64 7.01
N GLN A 268 1.27 -5.88 5.93
CA GLN A 268 2.25 -5.77 4.86
C GLN A 268 3.44 -4.93 5.32
N LEU A 269 3.24 -3.88 6.13
CA LEU A 269 4.31 -3.06 6.74
C LEU A 269 4.66 -3.56 8.17
N VAL A 270 5.78 -3.11 8.74
CA VAL A 270 6.24 -3.52 10.10
C VAL A 270 5.23 -3.12 11.19
N LYS A 271 5.03 -3.98 12.21
CA LYS A 271 4.25 -3.63 13.43
C LYS A 271 4.79 -2.35 14.07
N GLY A 272 3.92 -1.33 14.21
CA GLY A 272 4.26 0.01 14.75
C GLY A 272 3.80 1.20 13.89
N CYS A 273 3.34 0.92 12.67
CA CYS A 273 3.16 1.86 11.55
C CYS A 273 2.24 3.09 11.67
N PHE A 274 1.37 3.24 12.68
CA PHE A 274 0.26 4.20 12.54
C PHE A 274 0.43 5.52 13.32
N ARG A 275 1.54 5.70 14.05
CA ARG A 275 1.73 6.92 14.85
C ARG A 275 2.24 8.12 14.04
N ALA A 276 2.84 7.94 12.87
CA ALA A 276 3.63 9.00 12.22
C ALA A 276 3.26 9.37 10.78
N ALA A 277 2.54 8.51 10.04
CA ALA A 277 2.14 8.79 8.66
C ALA A 277 1.21 10.02 8.51
N PHE A 278 0.72 10.56 9.63
CA PHE A 278 -0.30 11.60 9.71
C PHE A 278 0.19 13.04 9.54
N PHE A 279 1.44 13.33 9.86
CA PHE A 279 1.89 14.73 9.97
C PHE A 279 2.49 15.30 8.67
N ALA A 280 2.87 14.45 7.70
CA ALA A 280 3.59 14.89 6.50
C ALA A 280 2.71 15.46 5.36
N CYS A 281 1.38 15.40 5.46
CA CYS A 281 0.48 15.79 4.36
C CYS A 281 -0.40 16.99 4.74
N ASP A 282 0.21 18.15 4.95
CA ASP A 282 -0.50 19.43 5.00
C ASP A 282 -1.11 19.75 3.61
N GLY A 283 -2.39 19.43 3.44
CA GLY A 283 -3.31 20.20 2.59
C GLY A 283 -3.33 19.94 1.08
N LYS A 284 -2.55 19.00 0.53
CA LYS A 284 -2.62 18.61 -0.90
C LYS A 284 -2.98 17.14 -1.11
N MET A 285 -3.98 16.64 -0.39
CA MET A 285 -4.62 15.34 -0.68
C MET A 285 -5.74 15.53 -1.70
N GLN A 286 -5.42 15.92 -2.93
CA GLN A 286 -6.40 16.00 -4.02
C GLN A 286 -6.49 14.73 -4.87
N SER A 287 -5.80 13.64 -4.51
CA SER A 287 -5.87 12.38 -5.27
C SER A 287 -5.88 11.09 -4.45
N CYS A 288 -5.73 11.14 -3.12
CA CYS A 288 -5.89 9.95 -2.28
C CYS A 288 -7.39 9.67 -2.09
N PRO A 289 -7.91 8.44 -2.29
CA PRO A 289 -9.30 8.13 -1.98
C PRO A 289 -9.59 8.55 -0.53
N PRO A 290 -10.66 9.30 -0.24
CA PRO A 290 -11.00 9.75 1.13
C PRO A 290 -10.92 8.64 2.18
N LYS A 291 -11.16 7.38 1.77
CA LYS A 291 -11.04 6.18 2.60
C LYS A 291 -9.65 5.76 3.01
N LEU A 292 -8.62 5.93 2.16
CA LEU A 292 -7.26 5.60 2.57
C LEU A 292 -6.86 6.51 3.73
N VAL A 293 -7.37 7.74 3.70
CA VAL A 293 -7.26 8.74 4.77
C VAL A 293 -8.02 8.28 6.01
N GLU A 294 -9.28 7.89 5.89
CA GLU A 294 -10.11 7.41 7.02
C GLU A 294 -9.61 6.10 7.64
N ILE A 295 -9.12 5.15 6.83
CA ILE A 295 -8.52 3.87 7.26
C ILE A 295 -7.20 4.12 8.00
N LEU A 296 -6.36 5.01 7.47
CA LEU A 296 -5.15 5.44 8.18
C LEU A 296 -5.53 6.22 9.46
N GLN A 297 -6.65 6.94 9.48
CA GLN A 297 -7.18 7.72 10.61
C GLN A 297 -7.78 6.87 11.74
N SER A 298 -8.58 5.86 11.44
CA SER A 298 -9.27 5.01 12.43
C SER A 298 -8.32 4.06 13.16
N THR A 299 -7.32 3.54 12.44
CA THR A 299 -6.28 2.65 13.01
C THR A 299 -5.40 3.37 14.04
N ALA A 300 -5.24 4.70 13.93
CA ALA A 300 -4.55 5.52 14.93
C ALA A 300 -5.38 5.81 16.19
N MET A 301 -6.71 5.71 16.13
CA MET A 301 -7.60 5.93 17.28
C MET A 301 -7.80 4.70 18.17
N LEU A 302 -7.58 3.48 17.65
CA LEU A 302 -7.75 2.23 18.39
C LEU A 302 -6.67 1.95 19.46
N HIS A 303 -5.70 2.85 19.64
CA HIS A 303 -4.66 2.77 20.68
C HIS A 303 -4.57 4.03 21.56
N ARG A 304 -5.72 4.70 21.80
CA ARG A 304 -5.85 5.60 22.95
C ARG A 304 -6.14 4.83 24.23
#